data_AF-A0A0Q5IM71-F1
#
_entry.id   AF-A0A0Q5IM71-F1
#
_cell.length_a   1.000
_cell.length_b   1.000
_cell.length_c   1.000
_cell.angle_alpha   90.00
_cell.angle_beta   90.00
_cell.angle_gamma   90.00
#
_symmetry.space_group_name_H-M   'P 1'
#
loop_
_entity.id
_entity.type
_entity.pdbx_description
1 polymer ?
#
loop_
_entity_poly.entity_id
_entity_poly.type
_entity_poly.pdbx_seq_one_letter_code
_entity_poly.pdbx_strand_id
1 'polypeptide(L)'
;MTQVYSPERPLRVAVIGSGPSGVFAAEALLKQTSFPAEVDVFDRLPTPYGLVRYGVAPDHLTIKSVTRGFEKTLSDPRVRFLGNVEFGRDLTHAEALAHYDAVIYTVGASSDRRLGIPGEDLAGSMSATEFVAWYNGHPDAAAREMLLHAGGVAVVGVGNVALDVSRILVKTVAELRGSDIAEHALKALERSQVKDVYVLGRRGPAQANFTTKELREFGELSDADPVVMPADVQLGEAEEAAITDNVKRKNVEVLREFAVRTPEGKDRRIHLRFLVSPVEILDDGQGNVAGLKIERNRLDERGNAVGTGEYETLPVQMVLRSVGYRGVPLEGVPFDERRGVIPNTEGRVEGRPGEYTAGWIKRGPSGVVGTNRKDATDTVALLLADAQAGALPTPAQPSREAVDALLAGKGVDVYTFGDWQALDAHELSEGQAQGRPRHKVVDLAEMLSHRRR
;
A
#
# COMPACT_ATOMS: atom_id res chain seq x y z
N MET A 1 -33.34 -27.27 -13.57
CA MET A 1 -32.08 -26.92 -12.89
C MET A 1 -32.45 -26.53 -11.47
N THR A 2 -32.16 -27.40 -10.50
CA THR A 2 -32.37 -27.11 -9.09
C THR A 2 -31.51 -25.93 -8.71
N GLN A 3 -32.12 -24.88 -8.15
CA GLN A 3 -31.40 -23.69 -7.71
C GLN A 3 -30.45 -24.11 -6.59
N VAL A 4 -29.14 -24.03 -6.82
CA VAL A 4 -28.10 -24.57 -5.91
C VAL A 4 -28.06 -23.82 -4.57
N TYR A 5 -28.48 -22.55 -4.57
CA TYR A 5 -28.48 -21.68 -3.40
C TYR A 5 -29.89 -21.14 -3.12
N SER A 6 -30.30 -21.15 -1.85
CA SER A 6 -31.59 -20.68 -1.35
C SER A 6 -31.39 -19.73 -0.15
N PRO A 7 -32.43 -19.07 0.38
CA PRO A 7 -32.29 -18.29 1.60
C PRO A 7 -31.79 -19.09 2.81
N GLU A 8 -32.15 -20.38 2.91
CA GLU A 8 -31.73 -21.30 3.97
C GLU A 8 -30.31 -21.85 3.74
N ARG A 9 -29.83 -21.82 2.49
CA ARG A 9 -28.47 -22.19 2.10
C ARG A 9 -27.93 -21.18 1.08
N PRO A 10 -27.59 -19.95 1.53
CA PRO A 10 -27.06 -18.94 0.64
C PRO A 10 -25.67 -19.33 0.16
N LEU A 11 -25.20 -18.75 -0.94
CA LEU A 11 -23.80 -18.85 -1.35
C LEU A 11 -22.93 -18.24 -0.24
N ARG A 12 -21.94 -18.99 0.25
CA ARG A 12 -21.02 -18.57 1.31
C ARG A 12 -19.67 -18.23 0.73
N VAL A 13 -19.24 -16.98 0.90
CA VAL A 13 -17.95 -16.51 0.39
C VAL A 13 -17.11 -15.93 1.53
N ALA A 14 -15.88 -16.42 1.67
CA ALA A 14 -14.86 -15.79 2.50
C ALA A 14 -14.04 -14.83 1.64
N VAL A 15 -13.82 -13.61 2.12
CA VAL A 15 -12.91 -12.63 1.53
C VAL A 15 -11.76 -12.42 2.50
N ILE A 16 -10.54 -12.74 2.07
CA ILE A 16 -9.34 -12.61 2.91
C ILE A 16 -8.67 -11.27 2.62
N GLY A 17 -8.70 -10.37 3.59
CA GLY A 17 -8.23 -8.99 3.51
C GLY A 17 -9.36 -7.97 3.29
N SER A 18 -9.37 -6.89 4.08
CA SER A 18 -10.41 -5.86 4.05
C SER A 18 -9.99 -4.57 3.33
N GLY A 19 -8.92 -4.63 2.53
CA GLY A 19 -8.51 -3.54 1.64
C GLY A 19 -9.53 -3.28 0.52
N PRO A 20 -9.26 -2.30 -0.37
CA PRO A 20 -10.19 -1.94 -1.45
C PRO A 20 -10.68 -3.11 -2.28
N SER A 21 -9.80 -4.02 -2.69
CA SER A 21 -10.18 -5.21 -3.48
C SER A 21 -11.15 -6.12 -2.74
N GLY A 22 -10.96 -6.34 -1.44
CA GLY A 22 -11.83 -7.18 -0.63
C GLY A 22 -13.22 -6.56 -0.47
N VAL A 23 -13.28 -5.26 -0.13
CA VAL A 23 -14.56 -4.57 0.01
C VAL A 23 -15.28 -4.42 -1.35
N PHE A 24 -14.56 -4.18 -2.44
CA PHE A 24 -15.18 -4.17 -3.78
C PHE A 24 -15.68 -5.55 -4.21
N ALA A 25 -15.00 -6.64 -3.83
CA ALA A 25 -15.48 -7.99 -4.08
C ALA A 25 -16.78 -8.27 -3.30
N ALA A 26 -16.81 -7.91 -2.01
CA ALA A 26 -18.03 -7.98 -1.21
C ALA A 26 -19.15 -7.13 -1.82
N GLU A 27 -18.87 -5.89 -2.23
CA GLU A 27 -19.85 -5.00 -2.90
C GLU A 27 -20.41 -5.65 -4.18
N ALA A 28 -19.58 -6.27 -5.00
CA ALA A 28 -20.01 -6.96 -6.23
C ALA A 28 -20.90 -8.17 -5.92
N LEU A 29 -20.58 -8.96 -4.89
CA LEU A 29 -21.40 -10.09 -4.41
C LEU A 29 -22.76 -9.65 -3.85
N LEU A 30 -22.86 -8.44 -3.30
CA LEU A 30 -24.14 -7.89 -2.81
C LEU A 30 -25.05 -7.37 -3.93
N LYS A 31 -24.47 -6.94 -5.06
CA LYS A 31 -25.19 -6.32 -6.18
C LYS A 31 -25.82 -7.31 -7.14
N GLN A 32 -25.32 -8.55 -7.19
CA GLN A 32 -25.96 -9.61 -7.98
C GLN A 32 -27.29 -10.03 -7.34
N THR A 33 -28.20 -10.57 -8.16
CA THR A 33 -29.55 -10.98 -7.73
C THR A 33 -29.91 -12.41 -8.15
N SER A 34 -28.94 -13.17 -8.67
CA SER A 34 -29.16 -14.53 -9.19
C SER A 34 -29.48 -15.52 -8.07
N PHE A 35 -28.90 -15.34 -6.88
CA PHE A 35 -29.18 -16.14 -5.69
C PHE A 35 -28.75 -15.42 -4.40
N PRO A 36 -29.28 -15.82 -3.23
CA PRO A 36 -28.82 -15.30 -1.94
C PRO A 36 -27.32 -15.56 -1.71
N ALA A 37 -26.61 -14.56 -1.18
CA ALA A 37 -25.19 -14.66 -0.86
C ALA A 37 -24.90 -14.01 0.49
N GLU A 38 -23.99 -14.61 1.24
CA GLU A 38 -23.44 -14.11 2.49
C GLU A 38 -21.92 -14.07 2.41
N VAL A 39 -21.34 -12.98 2.90
CA VAL A 39 -19.91 -12.71 2.78
C VAL A 39 -19.31 -12.48 4.16
N ASP A 40 -18.25 -13.21 4.49
CA ASP A 40 -17.41 -12.91 5.65
C ASP A 40 -16.09 -12.32 5.15
N VAL A 41 -15.78 -11.09 5.58
CA VAL A 41 -14.55 -10.37 5.25
C VAL A 41 -13.61 -10.46 6.45
N PHE A 42 -12.53 -11.21 6.29
CA PHE A 42 -11.51 -11.43 7.32
C PHE A 42 -10.38 -10.41 7.19
N ASP A 43 -9.88 -9.92 8.32
CA ASP A 43 -8.64 -9.16 8.36
C ASP A 43 -7.86 -9.46 9.64
N ARG A 44 -6.53 -9.54 9.51
CA ARG A 44 -5.66 -9.73 10.69
C ARG A 44 -5.70 -8.52 11.63
N LEU A 45 -6.02 -7.33 11.11
CA LEU A 45 -6.11 -6.13 11.90
C LEU A 45 -7.55 -5.92 12.41
N PRO A 46 -7.74 -5.27 13.57
CA PRO A 46 -9.06 -4.85 14.03
C PRO A 46 -9.65 -3.73 13.15
N THR A 47 -8.82 -2.99 12.42
CA THR A 47 -9.26 -1.88 11.57
C THR A 47 -9.30 -2.29 10.08
N PRO A 48 -10.40 -2.00 9.36
CA PRO A 48 -10.51 -2.35 7.95
C PRO A 48 -9.78 -1.35 7.02
N TYR A 49 -9.98 -1.53 5.71
CA TYR A 49 -9.60 -0.62 4.62
C TYR A 49 -8.15 -0.71 4.13
N GLY A 50 -7.29 -1.48 4.81
CA GLY A 50 -5.92 -1.76 4.38
C GLY A 50 -5.15 -0.48 4.02
N LEU A 51 -4.56 -0.44 2.82
CA LEU A 51 -3.75 0.70 2.36
C LEU A 51 -4.52 2.01 2.20
N VAL A 52 -5.86 2.04 2.20
CA VAL A 52 -6.58 3.33 2.26
C VAL A 52 -6.37 4.00 3.62
N ARG A 53 -6.29 3.21 4.71
CA ARG A 53 -5.98 3.69 6.06
C ARG A 53 -4.47 3.80 6.30
N TYR A 54 -3.71 2.81 5.85
CA TYR A 54 -2.30 2.62 6.21
C TYR A 54 -1.28 2.95 5.11
N GLY A 55 -1.73 3.22 3.88
CA GLY A 55 -0.86 3.49 2.73
C GLY A 55 -0.99 4.90 2.18
N VAL A 56 -2.23 5.33 1.87
CA VAL A 56 -2.50 6.67 1.35
C VAL A 56 -1.96 7.71 2.32
N ALA A 57 -1.12 8.61 1.80
CA ALA A 57 -0.46 9.65 2.59
C ALA A 57 -1.49 10.49 3.38
N PRO A 58 -1.16 10.94 4.60
CA PRO A 58 -2.11 11.58 5.49
C PRO A 58 -2.63 12.92 4.95
N ASP A 59 -1.84 13.59 4.12
CA ASP A 59 -2.20 14.82 3.42
C ASP A 59 -3.04 14.59 2.14
N HIS A 60 -3.34 13.34 1.79
CA HIS A 60 -4.17 12.96 0.64
C HIS A 60 -5.60 12.54 1.06
N LEU A 61 -6.26 13.33 1.91
CA LEU A 61 -7.57 13.03 2.51
C LEU A 61 -8.68 12.75 1.48
N THR A 62 -8.66 13.39 0.31
CA THR A 62 -9.67 13.19 -0.74
C THR A 62 -9.71 11.72 -1.21
N ILE A 63 -8.56 11.05 -1.30
CA ILE A 63 -8.50 9.64 -1.71
C ILE A 63 -9.13 8.75 -0.62
N LYS A 64 -8.95 9.10 0.66
CA LYS A 64 -9.52 8.37 1.80
C LYS A 64 -11.04 8.43 1.86
N SER A 65 -11.68 9.39 1.19
CA SER A 65 -13.15 9.51 1.16
C SER A 65 -13.90 8.28 0.59
N VAL A 66 -13.20 7.41 -0.14
CA VAL A 66 -13.74 6.14 -0.64
C VAL A 66 -14.24 5.22 0.49
N THR A 67 -13.74 5.38 1.71
CA THR A 67 -14.16 4.58 2.88
C THR A 67 -15.65 4.74 3.20
N ARG A 68 -16.28 5.86 2.84
CA ARG A 68 -17.74 6.03 2.99
C ARG A 68 -18.53 4.99 2.19
N GLY A 69 -18.04 4.65 1.00
CA GLY A 69 -18.62 3.58 0.19
C GLY A 69 -18.37 2.20 0.81
N PHE A 70 -17.17 1.99 1.38
CA PHE A 70 -16.82 0.75 2.06
C PHE A 70 -17.65 0.51 3.31
N GLU A 71 -17.87 1.54 4.12
CA GLU A 71 -18.71 1.47 5.31
C GLU A 71 -20.14 1.03 4.98
N LYS A 72 -20.71 1.55 3.89
CA LYS A 72 -22.03 1.10 3.41
C LYS A 72 -22.03 -0.40 3.09
N THR A 73 -20.98 -0.91 2.45
CA THR A 73 -20.86 -2.33 2.12
C THR A 73 -20.69 -3.20 3.36
N LEU A 74 -19.80 -2.81 4.28
CA LEU A 74 -19.50 -3.56 5.51
C LEU A 74 -20.63 -3.49 6.55
N SER A 75 -21.56 -2.53 6.40
CA SER A 75 -22.77 -2.43 7.23
C SER A 75 -23.96 -3.23 6.70
N ASP A 76 -23.88 -3.84 5.51
CA ASP A 76 -24.97 -4.68 4.98
C ASP A 76 -25.08 -5.96 5.82
N PRO A 77 -26.27 -6.39 6.26
CA PRO A 77 -26.44 -7.58 7.11
C PRO A 77 -25.96 -8.90 6.47
N ARG A 78 -25.84 -8.92 5.13
CA ARG A 78 -25.27 -10.06 4.39
C ARG A 78 -23.74 -10.08 4.43
N VAL A 79 -23.10 -9.04 4.95
CA VAL A 79 -21.64 -8.97 5.14
C VAL A 79 -21.31 -8.99 6.63
N ARG A 80 -20.31 -9.77 7.03
CA ARG A 80 -19.70 -9.67 8.37
C ARG A 80 -18.23 -9.31 8.21
N PHE A 81 -17.77 -8.28 8.91
CA PHE A 81 -16.34 -8.06 9.09
C PHE A 81 -15.87 -8.82 10.33
N LEU A 82 -14.86 -9.65 10.15
CA LEU A 82 -14.21 -10.46 11.18
C LEU A 82 -12.75 -10.03 11.27
N GLY A 83 -12.52 -8.90 11.95
CA GLY A 83 -11.19 -8.33 12.20
C GLY A 83 -10.48 -9.03 13.35
N ASN A 84 -9.17 -8.80 13.48
CA ASN A 84 -8.29 -9.52 14.41
C ASN A 84 -8.30 -11.04 14.17
N VAL A 85 -8.49 -11.46 12.92
CA VAL A 85 -8.47 -12.87 12.50
C VAL A 85 -7.45 -13.04 11.38
N GLU A 86 -6.33 -13.69 11.67
CA GLU A 86 -5.25 -13.89 10.73
C GLU A 86 -5.40 -15.22 9.98
N PHE A 87 -5.51 -15.14 8.66
CA PHE A 87 -5.52 -16.33 7.80
C PHE A 87 -4.16 -17.04 7.86
N GLY A 88 -4.19 -18.38 7.98
CA GLY A 88 -3.03 -19.23 8.22
C GLY A 88 -2.81 -19.54 9.71
N ARG A 89 -3.21 -18.64 10.62
CA ARG A 89 -3.11 -18.86 12.08
C ARG A 89 -4.46 -19.17 12.71
N ASP A 90 -5.38 -18.22 12.63
CA ASP A 90 -6.67 -18.26 13.31
C ASP A 90 -7.72 -18.97 12.44
N LEU A 91 -7.66 -18.73 11.13
CA LEU A 91 -8.40 -19.43 10.08
C LEU A 91 -7.43 -20.08 9.08
N THR A 92 -7.30 -21.40 9.10
CA THR A 92 -6.44 -22.12 8.14
C THR A 92 -7.11 -22.27 6.78
N HIS A 93 -6.31 -22.58 5.75
CA HIS A 93 -6.83 -22.88 4.41
C HIS A 93 -7.88 -23.99 4.40
N ALA A 94 -7.59 -25.11 5.09
CA ALA A 94 -8.49 -26.25 5.14
C ALA A 94 -9.82 -25.91 5.82
N GLU A 95 -9.79 -25.11 6.89
CA GLU A 95 -11.00 -24.64 7.56
C GLU A 95 -11.81 -23.71 6.67
N ALA A 96 -11.17 -22.76 5.97
CA ALA A 96 -11.88 -21.91 5.01
C ALA A 96 -12.61 -22.75 3.94
N LEU A 97 -11.96 -23.77 3.39
CA LEU A 97 -12.62 -24.65 2.41
C LEU A 97 -13.72 -25.55 3.02
N ALA A 98 -13.66 -25.84 4.31
CA ALA A 98 -14.70 -26.61 5.00
C ALA A 98 -15.97 -25.78 5.28
N HIS A 99 -15.85 -24.44 5.32
CA HIS A 99 -16.92 -23.54 5.73
C HIS A 99 -17.50 -22.67 4.59
N TYR A 100 -16.79 -22.50 3.47
CA TYR A 100 -17.21 -21.60 2.39
C TYR A 100 -17.28 -22.31 1.03
N ASP A 101 -18.25 -21.93 0.21
CA ASP A 101 -18.35 -22.37 -1.20
C ASP A 101 -17.22 -21.78 -2.04
N ALA A 102 -16.79 -20.56 -1.69
CA ALA A 102 -15.71 -19.88 -2.35
C ALA A 102 -14.87 -19.02 -1.40
N VAL A 103 -13.58 -18.88 -1.72
CA VAL A 103 -12.64 -18.01 -1.02
C VAL A 103 -12.03 -17.03 -2.02
N ILE A 104 -12.00 -15.74 -1.68
CA ILE A 104 -11.37 -14.68 -2.49
C ILE A 104 -10.19 -14.09 -1.71
N TYR A 105 -8.97 -14.33 -2.20
CA TYR A 105 -7.76 -13.74 -1.63
C TYR A 105 -7.54 -12.33 -2.14
N THR A 106 -7.59 -11.36 -1.23
CA THR A 106 -7.44 -9.92 -1.51
C THR A 106 -6.42 -9.24 -0.58
N VAL A 107 -5.44 -10.02 -0.10
CA VAL A 107 -4.42 -9.64 0.89
C VAL A 107 -3.41 -8.57 0.43
N GLY A 108 -3.52 -8.12 -0.82
CA GLY A 108 -2.68 -7.06 -1.36
C GLY A 108 -1.21 -7.46 -1.51
N ALA A 109 -0.30 -6.51 -1.27
CA ALA A 109 1.14 -6.74 -1.28
C ALA A 109 1.73 -6.06 -0.05
N SER A 110 2.11 -6.85 0.96
CA SER A 110 2.51 -6.37 2.28
C SER A 110 4.02 -6.29 2.49
N SER A 111 4.82 -6.77 1.53
CA SER A 111 6.28 -6.68 1.55
C SER A 111 6.79 -5.74 0.46
N ASP A 112 8.11 -5.51 0.44
CA ASP A 112 8.81 -4.69 -0.55
C ASP A 112 9.84 -5.49 -1.35
N ARG A 113 10.27 -4.91 -2.48
CA ARG A 113 11.38 -5.46 -3.27
C ARG A 113 12.70 -4.95 -2.72
N ARG A 114 13.64 -5.88 -2.54
CA ARG A 114 15.05 -5.60 -2.24
C ARG A 114 15.75 -4.93 -3.43
N LEU A 115 16.72 -4.08 -3.14
CA LEU A 115 17.69 -3.54 -4.09
C LEU A 115 18.71 -4.61 -4.50
N GLY A 116 19.09 -5.51 -3.58
CA GLY A 116 20.08 -6.55 -3.80
C GLY A 116 21.51 -6.01 -3.89
N ILE A 117 21.82 -5.00 -3.07
CA ILE A 117 23.14 -4.33 -3.04
C ILE A 117 23.82 -4.49 -1.67
N PRO A 118 25.16 -4.39 -1.58
CA PRO A 118 25.85 -4.40 -0.29
C PRO A 118 25.38 -3.26 0.62
N GLY A 119 25.32 -3.55 1.92
CA GLY A 119 24.88 -2.62 2.96
C GLY A 119 23.35 -2.43 3.06
N GLU A 120 22.55 -3.16 2.27
CA GLU A 120 21.09 -3.01 2.27
C GLU A 120 20.43 -3.25 3.64
N ASP A 121 21.04 -4.07 4.50
CA ASP A 121 20.54 -4.41 5.83
C ASP A 121 21.12 -3.54 6.97
N LEU A 122 21.89 -2.48 6.66
CA LEU A 122 22.41 -1.52 7.66
C LEU A 122 21.28 -0.76 8.37
N ALA A 123 21.50 -0.37 9.62
CA ALA A 123 20.57 0.49 10.35
C ALA A 123 20.43 1.85 9.65
N GLY A 124 19.20 2.21 9.28
CA GLY A 124 18.88 3.39 8.44
C GLY A 124 18.52 3.05 7.00
N SER A 125 18.72 1.81 6.56
CA SER A 125 18.22 1.31 5.28
C SER A 125 16.90 0.55 5.48
N MET A 126 15.78 1.14 5.06
CA MET A 126 14.46 0.53 5.19
C MET A 126 13.62 0.71 3.94
N SER A 127 12.47 0.05 3.87
CA SER A 127 11.58 0.24 2.74
C SER A 127 10.73 1.49 2.93
N ALA A 128 10.32 2.10 1.80
CA ALA A 128 9.38 3.21 1.86
C ALA A 128 8.02 2.77 2.43
N THR A 129 7.66 1.50 2.29
CA THR A 129 6.38 0.95 2.78
C THR A 129 6.36 0.86 4.30
N GLU A 130 7.51 0.56 4.91
CA GLU A 130 7.70 0.58 6.36
C GLU A 130 7.59 2.00 6.93
N PHE A 131 8.21 2.99 6.26
CA PHE A 131 8.08 4.39 6.65
C PHE A 131 6.64 4.91 6.48
N VAL A 132 5.96 4.50 5.39
CA VAL A 132 4.54 4.79 5.14
C VAL A 132 3.65 4.21 6.23
N ALA A 133 3.86 2.94 6.57
CA ALA A 133 3.11 2.26 7.62
C ALA A 133 3.28 2.96 8.97
N TRP A 134 4.51 3.39 9.29
CA TRP A 134 4.84 4.13 10.51
C TRP A 134 4.08 5.46 10.59
N TYR A 135 4.23 6.36 9.60
CA TYR A 135 3.56 7.66 9.69
C TYR A 135 2.03 7.56 9.57
N ASN A 136 1.51 6.48 8.99
CA ASN A 136 0.07 6.21 8.95
C ASN A 136 -0.45 5.46 10.18
N GLY A 137 0.39 5.13 11.16
CA GLY A 137 -0.05 4.54 12.42
C GLY A 137 -0.44 3.06 12.31
N HIS A 138 0.20 2.31 11.42
CA HIS A 138 0.05 0.86 11.37
C HIS A 138 0.64 0.25 12.66
N PRO A 139 -0.08 -0.66 13.36
CA PRO A 139 0.37 -1.17 14.67
C PRO A 139 1.74 -1.85 14.60
N ASP A 140 2.01 -2.67 13.58
CA ASP A 140 3.31 -3.32 13.38
C ASP A 140 4.49 -2.37 13.08
N ALA A 141 4.20 -1.09 12.79
CA ALA A 141 5.20 -0.09 12.45
C ALA A 141 5.29 1.04 13.48
N ALA A 142 4.28 1.24 14.32
CA ALA A 142 4.16 2.40 15.20
C ALA A 142 5.28 2.51 16.26
N ALA A 143 5.76 1.37 16.76
CA ALA A 143 6.84 1.32 17.75
C ALA A 143 8.25 1.42 17.14
N ARG A 144 8.37 1.51 15.80
CA ARG A 144 9.67 1.55 15.14
C ARG A 144 10.33 2.90 15.37
N GLU A 145 11.60 2.85 15.78
CA GLU A 145 12.45 4.03 15.86
C GLU A 145 12.87 4.45 14.45
N MET A 146 12.49 5.66 14.05
CA MET A 146 12.93 6.25 12.79
C MET A 146 14.16 7.10 13.02
N LEU A 147 15.19 6.91 12.19
CA LEU A 147 16.44 7.67 12.25
C LEU A 147 16.28 9.07 11.63
N LEU A 148 15.41 9.89 12.21
CA LEU A 148 15.16 11.27 11.76
C LEU A 148 16.23 12.27 12.22
N HIS A 149 17.31 11.79 12.83
CA HIS A 149 18.53 12.56 13.06
C HIS A 149 19.41 12.67 11.80
N ALA A 150 19.05 11.96 10.72
CA ALA A 150 19.72 12.07 9.43
C ALA A 150 19.63 13.51 8.89
N GLY A 151 20.75 14.06 8.43
CA GLY A 151 20.78 15.30 7.66
C GLY A 151 20.40 15.07 6.20
N GLY A 152 20.76 13.91 5.65
CA GLY A 152 20.46 13.49 4.28
C GLY A 152 19.71 12.16 4.22
N VAL A 153 18.71 12.06 3.34
CA VAL A 153 17.93 10.84 3.08
C VAL A 153 17.94 10.53 1.59
N ALA A 154 18.23 9.29 1.20
CA ALA A 154 18.03 8.83 -0.17
C ALA A 154 16.72 8.06 -0.30
N VAL A 155 15.91 8.35 -1.31
CA VAL A 155 14.69 7.63 -1.67
C VAL A 155 14.89 7.00 -3.03
N VAL A 156 15.02 5.69 -3.08
CA VAL A 156 15.30 4.96 -4.32
C VAL A 156 13.98 4.59 -5.01
N GLY A 157 13.68 5.25 -6.13
CA GLY A 157 12.47 5.05 -6.91
C GLY A 157 11.82 6.36 -7.33
N VAL A 158 11.09 6.34 -8.45
CA VAL A 158 10.42 7.50 -9.05
C VAL A 158 8.94 7.22 -9.31
N GLY A 159 8.25 6.72 -8.29
CA GLY A 159 6.79 6.55 -8.26
C GLY A 159 6.14 7.41 -7.18
N ASN A 160 4.81 7.43 -7.13
CA ASN A 160 4.08 8.28 -6.17
C ASN A 160 4.45 8.02 -4.71
N VAL A 161 4.72 6.76 -4.33
CA VAL A 161 5.15 6.43 -2.96
C VAL A 161 6.49 7.08 -2.63
N ALA A 162 7.42 7.15 -3.60
CA ALA A 162 8.68 7.86 -3.41
C ALA A 162 8.45 9.36 -3.20
N LEU A 163 7.50 9.95 -3.93
CA LEU A 163 7.13 11.35 -3.73
C LEU A 163 6.46 11.58 -2.37
N ASP A 164 5.53 10.70 -1.97
CA ASP A 164 4.84 10.79 -0.68
C ASP A 164 5.81 10.75 0.49
N VAL A 165 6.75 9.77 0.54
CA VAL A 165 7.73 9.71 1.64
C VAL A 165 8.65 10.92 1.65
N SER A 166 9.07 11.41 0.47
CA SER A 166 9.90 12.60 0.35
C SER A 166 9.16 13.84 0.84
N ARG A 167 7.88 13.97 0.49
CA ARG A 167 7.01 15.07 0.92
C ARG A 167 6.82 15.08 2.43
N ILE A 168 6.51 13.93 3.04
CA ILE A 168 6.32 13.80 4.48
C ILE A 168 7.61 14.13 5.25
N LEU A 169 8.78 13.73 4.74
CA LEU A 169 10.07 14.04 5.38
C LEU A 169 10.38 15.54 5.45
N VAL A 170 9.92 16.32 4.47
CA VAL A 170 10.27 17.76 4.39
C VAL A 170 9.13 18.71 4.76
N LYS A 171 7.88 18.25 4.83
CA LYS A 171 6.78 19.09 5.27
C LYS A 171 6.94 19.53 6.72
N THR A 172 6.55 20.76 6.99
CA THR A 172 6.50 21.31 8.33
C THR A 172 5.37 20.67 9.14
N VAL A 173 5.49 20.70 10.47
CA VAL A 173 4.42 20.29 11.38
C VAL A 173 3.14 21.09 11.13
N ALA A 174 3.25 22.37 10.75
CA ALA A 174 2.10 23.21 10.42
C ALA A 174 1.34 22.69 9.19
N GLU A 175 2.05 22.30 8.13
CA GLU A 175 1.46 21.72 6.92
C GLU A 175 0.79 20.36 7.19
N LEU A 176 1.33 19.57 8.13
CA LEU A 176 0.82 18.24 8.47
C LEU A 176 -0.26 18.25 9.54
N ARG A 177 -0.43 19.34 10.30
CA ARG A 177 -1.39 19.40 11.43
C ARG A 177 -2.82 19.11 10.99
N GLY A 178 -3.22 19.57 9.80
CA GLY A 178 -4.56 19.34 9.23
C GLY A 178 -4.80 17.93 8.69
N SER A 179 -3.84 17.00 8.84
CA SER A 179 -3.89 15.64 8.31
C SER A 179 -4.18 14.58 9.39
N ASP A 180 -4.41 13.33 8.98
CA ASP A 180 -4.57 12.17 9.88
C ASP A 180 -3.25 11.42 10.16
N ILE A 181 -2.10 12.08 10.04
CA ILE A 181 -0.78 11.50 10.36
C ILE A 181 -0.75 10.98 11.82
N ALA A 182 -0.07 9.87 12.09
CA ALA A 182 0.04 9.36 13.45
C ALA A 182 0.75 10.37 14.37
N GLU A 183 0.27 10.51 15.61
CA GLU A 183 0.79 11.51 16.55
C GLU A 183 2.28 11.30 16.88
N HIS A 184 2.70 10.04 17.05
CA HIS A 184 4.11 9.72 17.29
C HIS A 184 5.00 10.17 16.11
N ALA A 185 4.51 10.02 14.88
CA ALA A 185 5.24 10.42 13.68
C ALA A 185 5.32 11.93 13.54
N LEU A 186 4.25 12.66 13.84
CA LEU A 186 4.25 14.12 13.85
C LEU A 186 5.27 14.68 14.86
N LYS A 187 5.30 14.13 16.08
CA LYS A 187 6.27 14.49 17.14
C LYS A 187 7.72 14.17 16.72
N ALA A 188 7.93 13.08 16.01
CA ALA A 188 9.25 12.71 15.52
C ALA A 188 9.70 13.64 14.38
N LEU A 189 8.80 13.98 13.44
CA LEU A 189 9.07 14.92 12.35
C LEU A 189 9.37 16.35 12.85
N GLU A 190 8.75 16.78 13.95
CA GLU A 190 9.04 18.06 14.61
C GLU A 190 10.53 18.18 15.02
N ARG A 191 11.16 17.04 15.34
CA ARG A 191 12.57 16.97 15.78
C ARG A 191 13.52 16.54 14.66
N SER A 192 12.98 16.35 13.45
CA SER A 192 13.75 15.88 12.29
C SER A 192 14.85 16.88 11.93
N GLN A 193 16.03 16.35 11.64
CA GLN A 193 17.19 17.12 11.17
C GLN A 193 17.36 17.04 9.64
N VAL A 194 16.43 16.38 8.94
CA VAL A 194 16.51 16.17 7.50
C VAL A 194 16.50 17.51 6.76
N LYS A 195 17.58 17.75 6.00
CA LYS A 195 17.75 18.92 5.13
C LYS A 195 17.69 18.54 3.67
N ASP A 196 18.25 17.39 3.29
CA ASP A 196 18.37 16.96 1.91
C ASP A 196 17.69 15.61 1.69
N VAL A 197 16.73 15.57 0.78
CA VAL A 197 16.10 14.32 0.33
C VAL A 197 16.43 14.08 -1.14
N TYR A 198 17.11 12.97 -1.46
CA TYR A 198 17.52 12.60 -2.80
C TYR A 198 16.60 11.51 -3.37
N VAL A 199 15.71 11.89 -4.29
CA VAL A 199 14.85 10.94 -5.02
C VAL A 199 15.60 10.44 -6.25
N LEU A 200 15.89 9.14 -6.29
CA LEU A 200 16.81 8.54 -7.27
C LEU A 200 16.05 7.69 -8.29
N GLY A 201 16.14 8.08 -9.56
CA GLY A 201 15.63 7.33 -10.70
C GLY A 201 16.73 6.67 -11.51
N ARG A 202 16.71 5.34 -11.63
CA ARG A 202 17.69 4.62 -12.48
C ARG A 202 17.59 4.94 -13.97
N ARG A 203 16.39 5.33 -14.44
CA ARG A 203 16.12 5.75 -15.83
C ARG A 203 15.94 7.27 -15.89
N GLY A 204 15.74 7.79 -17.09
CA GLY A 204 15.48 9.21 -17.33
C GLY A 204 14.10 9.68 -16.87
N PRO A 205 13.86 11.00 -16.93
CA PRO A 205 12.62 11.64 -16.46
C PRO A 205 11.38 11.18 -17.23
N ALA A 206 11.52 10.86 -18.52
CA ALA A 206 10.43 10.34 -19.35
C ALA A 206 9.94 8.93 -18.92
N GLN A 207 10.72 8.20 -18.12
CA GLN A 207 10.35 6.88 -17.61
C GLN A 207 9.88 6.89 -16.15
N ALA A 208 9.72 8.07 -15.54
CA ALA A 208 9.16 8.21 -14.21
C ALA A 208 7.69 7.78 -14.18
N ASN A 209 7.28 7.17 -13.07
CA ASN A 209 5.95 6.58 -12.87
C ASN A 209 5.09 7.38 -11.88
N PHE A 210 5.58 8.52 -11.39
CA PHE A 210 4.76 9.43 -10.62
C PHE A 210 3.78 10.21 -11.51
N THR A 211 2.71 10.69 -10.92
CA THR A 211 1.70 11.52 -11.59
C THR A 211 2.01 13.01 -11.43
N THR A 212 1.56 13.82 -12.39
CA THR A 212 1.93 15.24 -12.48
C THR A 212 1.47 16.05 -11.27
N LYS A 213 0.32 15.72 -10.68
CA LYS A 213 -0.21 16.42 -9.52
C LYS A 213 0.76 16.30 -8.34
N GLU A 214 1.16 15.08 -8.03
CA GLU A 214 2.06 14.73 -6.92
C GLU A 214 3.45 15.32 -7.12
N LEU A 215 3.93 15.43 -8.37
CA LEU A 215 5.19 16.12 -8.66
C LEU A 215 5.08 17.63 -8.43
N ARG A 216 3.98 18.27 -8.87
CA ARG A 216 3.79 19.72 -8.74
C ARG A 216 3.70 20.19 -7.28
N GLU A 217 3.20 19.34 -6.38
CA GLU A 217 3.14 19.62 -4.94
C GLU A 217 4.52 19.99 -4.35
N PHE A 218 5.63 19.51 -4.90
CA PHE A 218 6.97 19.91 -4.45
C PHE A 218 7.26 21.39 -4.68
N GLY A 219 6.66 21.99 -5.70
CA GLY A 219 6.81 23.41 -5.99
C GLY A 219 6.06 24.33 -5.01
N GLU A 220 5.16 23.76 -4.20
CA GLU A 220 4.24 24.44 -3.28
C GLU A 220 4.64 24.25 -1.80
N LEU A 221 5.73 23.52 -1.52
CA LEU A 221 6.20 23.25 -0.16
C LEU A 221 6.66 24.52 0.54
N SER A 222 6.28 24.67 1.81
CA SER A 222 6.56 25.89 2.57
C SER A 222 8.04 26.03 2.94
N ASP A 223 8.72 24.91 3.21
CA ASP A 223 10.08 24.88 3.77
C ASP A 223 11.07 24.02 2.97
N ALA A 224 10.70 23.59 1.75
CA ALA A 224 11.58 22.83 0.88
C ALA A 224 11.62 23.36 -0.56
N ASP A 225 12.82 23.44 -1.13
CA ASP A 225 13.03 23.75 -2.55
C ASP A 225 13.17 22.45 -3.38
N PRO A 226 12.43 22.27 -4.49
CA PRO A 226 12.74 21.22 -5.45
C PRO A 226 14.00 21.58 -6.25
N VAL A 227 14.94 20.65 -6.32
CA VAL A 227 16.22 20.80 -7.01
C VAL A 227 16.34 19.73 -8.08
N VAL A 228 16.51 20.15 -9.33
CA VAL A 228 16.74 19.27 -10.49
C VAL A 228 17.97 19.78 -11.21
N MET A 229 18.94 18.90 -11.53
CA MET A 229 20.08 19.32 -12.33
C MET A 229 19.64 19.51 -13.79
N PRO A 230 20.03 20.61 -14.47
CA PRO A 230 19.69 20.79 -15.89
C PRO A 230 20.13 19.63 -16.79
N ALA A 231 21.26 18.99 -16.47
CA ALA A 231 21.74 17.81 -17.19
C ALA A 231 20.81 16.58 -17.06
N ASP A 232 20.06 16.46 -15.96
CA ASP A 232 19.18 15.30 -15.70
C ASP A 232 17.85 15.38 -16.47
N VAL A 233 17.53 16.55 -17.07
CA VAL A 233 16.30 16.81 -17.83
C VAL A 233 16.53 17.12 -19.31
N GLN A 234 17.78 17.00 -19.75
CA GLN A 234 18.14 17.03 -21.17
C GLN A 234 17.74 15.69 -21.80
N LEU A 235 16.87 15.76 -22.80
CA LEU A 235 16.42 14.61 -23.57
C LEU A 235 16.86 14.80 -25.03
N GLY A 236 17.31 13.73 -25.66
CA GLY A 236 17.61 13.76 -27.10
C GLY A 236 16.32 13.86 -27.95
N GLU A 237 16.43 14.28 -29.20
CA GLU A 237 15.27 14.43 -30.11
C GLU A 237 14.43 13.15 -30.22
N ALA A 238 15.09 11.99 -30.28
CA ALA A 238 14.42 10.69 -30.35
C ALA A 238 13.67 10.34 -29.05
N GLU A 239 14.22 10.69 -27.89
CA GLU A 239 13.55 10.48 -26.60
C GLU A 239 12.34 11.39 -26.46
N GLU A 240 12.47 12.65 -26.88
CA GLU A 240 11.37 13.62 -26.88
C GLU A 240 10.22 13.14 -27.77
N ALA A 241 10.54 12.68 -28.99
CA ALA A 241 9.57 12.14 -29.93
C ALA A 241 8.88 10.85 -29.44
N ALA A 242 9.55 10.07 -28.57
CA ALA A 242 9.00 8.85 -28.00
C ALA A 242 7.98 9.10 -26.86
N ILE A 243 7.87 10.33 -26.35
CA ILE A 243 6.90 10.68 -25.29
C ILE A 243 5.50 10.88 -25.90
N THR A 244 4.75 9.79 -26.01
CA THR A 244 3.36 9.81 -26.48
C THR A 244 2.36 10.10 -25.38
N ASP A 245 2.66 9.68 -24.15
CA ASP A 245 1.80 9.84 -22.98
C ASP A 245 1.79 11.30 -22.46
N ASN A 246 0.58 11.87 -22.31
CA ASN A 246 0.40 13.25 -21.89
C ASN A 246 0.84 13.52 -20.44
N VAL A 247 0.71 12.54 -19.53
CA VAL A 247 1.16 12.69 -18.14
C VAL A 247 2.68 12.73 -18.11
N LYS A 248 3.34 11.85 -18.86
CA LYS A 248 4.81 11.85 -18.98
C LYS A 248 5.35 13.16 -19.57
N ARG A 249 4.70 13.69 -20.61
CA ARG A 249 5.08 14.99 -21.20
C ARG A 249 5.01 16.12 -20.17
N LYS A 250 3.89 16.23 -19.46
CA LYS A 250 3.70 17.23 -18.40
C LYS A 250 4.68 17.05 -17.24
N ASN A 251 5.04 15.82 -16.89
CA ASN A 251 6.05 15.56 -15.87
C ASN A 251 7.42 16.10 -16.29
N VAL A 252 7.84 15.86 -17.54
CA VAL A 252 9.09 16.41 -18.07
C VAL A 252 9.09 17.94 -18.07
N GLU A 253 7.96 18.57 -18.44
CA GLU A 253 7.78 20.03 -18.35
C GLU A 253 8.00 20.54 -16.92
N VAL A 254 7.37 19.92 -15.91
CA VAL A 254 7.54 20.31 -14.49
C VAL A 254 8.98 20.15 -14.02
N LEU A 255 9.65 19.06 -14.39
CA LEU A 255 11.04 18.85 -14.02
C LEU A 255 11.97 19.90 -14.65
N ARG A 256 11.68 20.32 -15.90
CA ARG A 256 12.40 21.43 -16.56
C ARG A 256 12.11 22.77 -15.88
N GLU A 257 10.86 23.02 -15.47
CA GLU A 257 10.48 24.20 -14.66
C GLU A 257 11.32 24.24 -13.38
N PHE A 258 11.45 23.12 -12.65
CA PHE A 258 12.28 23.03 -11.46
C PHE A 258 13.78 23.20 -11.75
N ALA A 259 14.28 22.68 -12.87
CA ALA A 259 15.70 22.77 -13.22
C ALA A 259 16.18 24.21 -13.52
N VAL A 260 15.27 25.10 -13.94
CA VAL A 260 15.59 26.52 -14.21
C VAL A 260 15.11 27.47 -13.12
N ARG A 261 14.38 26.96 -12.11
CA ARG A 261 13.91 27.75 -10.97
C ARG A 261 15.09 28.07 -10.07
N THR A 262 15.29 29.36 -9.76
CA THR A 262 16.20 29.77 -8.69
C THR A 262 15.62 29.30 -7.35
N PRO A 263 16.36 28.51 -6.55
CA PRO A 263 15.90 28.11 -5.22
C PRO A 263 15.60 29.33 -4.35
N GLU A 264 14.53 29.25 -3.55
CA GLU A 264 14.12 30.35 -2.67
C GLU A 264 15.02 30.46 -1.43
N GLY A 265 15.92 29.48 -1.23
CA GLY A 265 16.81 29.44 -0.08
C GLY A 265 16.12 28.85 1.15
N LYS A 266 15.15 27.96 0.92
CA LYS A 266 14.44 27.26 2.00
C LYS A 266 15.39 26.32 2.75
N ASP A 267 15.01 26.00 3.98
CA ASP A 267 15.87 25.23 4.89
C ASP A 267 16.11 23.80 4.38
N ARG A 268 15.13 23.23 3.68
CA ARG A 268 15.18 21.87 3.12
C ARG A 268 15.21 21.85 1.60
N ARG A 269 15.64 20.73 1.03
CA ARG A 269 15.77 20.51 -0.41
C ARG A 269 15.31 19.10 -0.79
N ILE A 270 14.56 18.99 -1.89
CA ILE A 270 14.29 17.71 -2.55
C ILE A 270 15.05 17.66 -3.86
N HIS A 271 16.08 16.84 -3.92
CA HIS A 271 16.87 16.58 -5.13
C HIS A 271 16.24 15.46 -5.94
N LEU A 272 15.79 15.75 -7.15
CA LEU A 272 15.32 14.75 -8.11
C LEU A 272 16.46 14.41 -9.06
N ARG A 273 17.07 13.23 -8.89
CA ARG A 273 18.21 12.76 -9.69
C ARG A 273 17.77 11.62 -10.60
N PHE A 274 18.11 11.73 -11.88
CA PHE A 274 17.79 10.72 -12.89
C PHE A 274 19.03 10.06 -13.44
N LEU A 275 18.85 8.94 -14.12
CA LEU A 275 19.94 8.13 -14.66
C LEU A 275 21.00 7.80 -13.60
N VAL A 276 20.56 7.41 -12.40
CA VAL A 276 21.46 6.99 -11.32
C VAL A 276 20.95 5.74 -10.61
N SER A 277 21.84 4.77 -10.36
CA SER A 277 21.52 3.54 -9.62
C SER A 277 22.29 3.52 -8.30
N PRO A 278 21.67 3.12 -7.17
CA PRO A 278 22.43 2.80 -5.97
C PRO A 278 23.27 1.55 -6.21
N VAL A 279 24.50 1.54 -5.72
CA VAL A 279 25.47 0.45 -5.89
C VAL A 279 25.83 -0.17 -4.55
N GLU A 280 25.93 0.65 -3.51
CA GLU A 280 26.38 0.23 -2.19
C GLU A 280 25.90 1.26 -1.14
N ILE A 281 25.35 0.75 -0.04
CA ILE A 281 25.08 1.56 1.15
C ILE A 281 26.30 1.46 2.06
N LEU A 282 26.89 2.60 2.41
CA LEU A 282 28.14 2.67 3.15
C LEU A 282 27.88 2.60 4.66
N ASP A 283 28.71 1.84 5.37
CA ASP A 283 28.67 1.66 6.83
C ASP A 283 29.53 2.73 7.53
N ASP A 284 29.06 3.27 8.65
CA ASP A 284 29.82 4.16 9.53
C ASP A 284 30.86 3.43 10.41
N GLY A 285 30.92 2.10 10.29
CA GLY A 285 31.74 1.20 11.09
C GLY A 285 31.07 0.74 12.38
N GLN A 286 29.83 1.18 12.64
CA GLN A 286 28.99 0.80 13.78
C GLN A 286 27.71 0.08 13.33
N GLY A 287 27.56 -0.18 12.02
CA GLY A 287 26.40 -0.83 11.44
C GLY A 287 25.30 0.14 11.02
N ASN A 288 25.57 1.45 10.96
CA ASN A 288 24.61 2.46 10.49
C ASN A 288 24.96 2.97 9.09
N VAL A 289 23.96 3.48 8.37
CA VAL A 289 24.18 4.15 7.09
C VAL A 289 24.99 5.44 7.27
N ALA A 290 26.12 5.53 6.57
CA ALA A 290 26.99 6.71 6.48
C ALA A 290 26.90 7.43 5.13
N GLY A 291 26.45 6.74 4.09
CA GLY A 291 26.33 7.31 2.76
C GLY A 291 25.75 6.31 1.76
N LEU A 292 25.47 6.80 0.55
CA LEU A 292 25.01 5.97 -0.56
C LEU A 292 25.89 6.20 -1.77
N LYS A 293 26.59 5.16 -2.20
CA LYS A 293 27.33 5.16 -3.46
C LYS A 293 26.35 4.92 -4.60
N ILE A 294 26.32 5.85 -5.55
CA ILE A 294 25.51 5.76 -6.76
C ILE A 294 26.41 5.71 -7.99
N GLU A 295 25.91 5.07 -9.04
CA GLU A 295 26.54 5.05 -10.36
C GLU A 295 25.65 5.78 -11.36
N ARG A 296 26.27 6.59 -12.23
CA ARG A 296 25.56 7.20 -13.35
C ARG A 296 25.22 6.15 -14.40
N ASN A 297 24.03 6.26 -14.95
CA ASN A 297 23.53 5.40 -15.99
C ASN A 297 23.45 6.15 -17.33
N ARG A 298 23.42 5.37 -18.39
CA ARG A 298 22.87 5.75 -19.70
C ARG A 298 21.73 4.80 -20.06
N LEU A 299 20.89 5.18 -21.00
CA LEU A 299 19.92 4.26 -21.58
C LEU A 299 20.55 3.51 -22.77
N ASP A 300 20.35 2.19 -22.83
CA ASP A 300 20.62 1.41 -24.04
C ASP A 300 19.54 1.64 -25.11
N GLU A 301 19.71 1.04 -26.29
CA GLU A 301 18.75 1.13 -27.41
C GLU A 301 17.35 0.60 -27.07
N ARG A 302 17.23 -0.21 -26.01
CA ARG A 302 15.97 -0.77 -25.52
C ARG A 302 15.38 0.04 -24.37
N GLY A 303 16.02 1.14 -23.96
CA GLY A 303 15.61 1.99 -22.85
C GLY A 303 15.92 1.42 -21.47
N ASN A 304 16.81 0.43 -21.36
CA ASN A 304 17.30 -0.07 -20.08
C ASN A 304 18.43 0.81 -19.55
N ALA A 305 18.47 0.98 -18.23
CA ALA A 305 19.57 1.68 -17.58
C ALA A 305 20.82 0.78 -17.53
N VAL A 306 21.95 1.30 -18.01
CA VAL A 306 23.27 0.65 -17.98
C VAL A 306 24.27 1.60 -17.32
N GLY A 307 25.01 1.10 -16.35
CA GLY A 307 26.04 1.87 -15.64
C GLY A 307 27.16 2.36 -16.55
N THR A 308 27.68 3.55 -16.26
CA THR A 308 28.79 4.18 -17.01
C THR A 308 30.15 3.93 -16.38
N GLY A 309 30.20 3.40 -15.15
CA GLY A 309 31.40 3.34 -14.32
C GLY A 309 31.75 4.67 -13.61
N GLU A 310 30.94 5.72 -13.76
CA GLU A 310 31.10 6.98 -13.03
C GLU A 310 30.33 6.92 -11.71
N TYR A 311 31.04 7.08 -10.59
CA TYR A 311 30.46 6.97 -9.24
C TYR A 311 30.44 8.31 -8.50
N GLU A 312 29.41 8.49 -7.68
CA GLU A 312 29.24 9.60 -6.74
C GLU A 312 28.82 9.02 -5.38
N THR A 313 29.20 9.66 -4.28
CA THR A 313 28.74 9.29 -2.94
C THR A 313 27.86 10.39 -2.38
N LEU A 314 26.60 10.05 -2.07
CA LEU A 314 25.66 10.96 -1.42
C LEU A 314 25.83 10.91 0.11
N PRO A 315 25.87 12.07 0.80
CA PRO A 315 26.04 12.15 2.25
C PRO A 315 24.70 11.91 2.98
N VAL A 316 24.21 10.68 2.92
CA VAL A 316 22.92 10.28 3.53
C VAL A 316 23.12 9.34 4.71
N GLN A 317 22.23 9.43 5.70
CA GLN A 317 22.23 8.56 6.89
C GLN A 317 20.97 7.67 6.95
N MET A 318 20.13 7.78 5.91
CA MET A 318 18.91 6.99 5.77
C MET A 318 18.66 6.71 4.29
N VAL A 319 18.23 5.49 3.98
CA VAL A 319 17.86 5.04 2.64
C VAL A 319 16.47 4.43 2.69
N LEU A 320 15.56 4.98 1.90
CA LEU A 320 14.19 4.49 1.71
C LEU A 320 14.05 3.81 0.34
N ARG A 321 13.81 2.50 0.35
CA ARG A 321 13.63 1.71 -0.88
C ARG A 321 12.17 1.79 -1.35
N SER A 322 11.92 2.50 -2.44
CA SER A 322 10.60 2.67 -3.06
C SER A 322 10.55 2.04 -4.47
N VAL A 323 11.08 0.83 -4.58
CA VAL A 323 11.23 0.09 -5.85
C VAL A 323 10.10 -0.91 -6.14
N GLY A 324 9.01 -0.80 -5.37
CA GLY A 324 7.77 -1.56 -5.55
C GLY A 324 7.46 -2.48 -4.36
N TYR A 325 6.16 -2.70 -4.15
CA TYR A 325 5.68 -3.69 -3.19
C TYR A 325 5.86 -5.11 -3.77
N ARG A 326 5.63 -6.12 -2.92
CA ARG A 326 5.61 -7.53 -3.27
C ARG A 326 4.59 -8.27 -2.40
N GLY A 327 3.86 -9.22 -2.97
CA GLY A 327 3.01 -10.14 -2.22
C GLY A 327 3.81 -11.01 -1.26
N VAL A 328 3.12 -11.58 -0.28
CA VAL A 328 3.66 -12.57 0.66
C VAL A 328 2.85 -13.85 0.49
N PRO A 329 3.48 -15.04 0.47
CA PRO A 329 2.75 -16.31 0.38
C PRO A 329 1.80 -16.48 1.57
N LEU A 330 0.64 -17.07 1.32
CA LEU A 330 -0.29 -17.51 2.36
C LEU A 330 -0.18 -19.02 2.53
N GLU A 331 -0.23 -19.51 3.77
CA GLU A 331 -0.17 -20.93 4.05
C GLU A 331 -1.29 -21.70 3.32
N GLY A 332 -0.92 -22.76 2.61
CA GLY A 332 -1.85 -23.60 1.83
C GLY A 332 -2.25 -23.03 0.45
N VAL A 333 -1.87 -21.80 0.13
CA VAL A 333 -2.24 -21.13 -1.14
C VAL A 333 -1.05 -21.08 -2.10
N PRO A 334 -1.23 -21.40 -3.41
CA PRO A 334 -0.17 -21.28 -4.40
C PRO A 334 0.41 -19.87 -4.49
N PHE A 335 1.71 -19.75 -4.77
CA PHE A 335 2.39 -18.46 -4.88
C PHE A 335 3.50 -18.48 -5.93
N ASP A 336 3.52 -17.48 -6.82
CA ASP A 336 4.62 -17.25 -7.75
C ASP A 336 5.66 -16.35 -7.06
N GLU A 337 6.75 -16.94 -6.58
CA GLU A 337 7.82 -16.24 -5.86
C GLU A 337 8.50 -15.14 -6.70
N ARG A 338 8.56 -15.32 -8.02
CA ARG A 338 9.23 -14.36 -8.90
C ARG A 338 8.36 -13.13 -9.12
N ARG A 339 7.06 -13.32 -9.35
CA ARG A 339 6.10 -12.24 -9.58
C ARG A 339 5.54 -11.65 -8.29
N GLY A 340 5.58 -12.39 -7.19
CA GLY A 340 5.02 -11.99 -5.91
C GLY A 340 3.49 -11.92 -5.91
N VAL A 341 2.82 -12.87 -6.57
CA VAL A 341 1.36 -12.94 -6.76
C VAL A 341 0.86 -14.37 -6.61
N ILE A 342 -0.45 -14.55 -6.38
CA ILE A 342 -1.10 -15.86 -6.48
C ILE A 342 -1.30 -16.19 -7.97
N PRO A 343 -0.81 -17.34 -8.48
CA PRO A 343 -0.98 -17.73 -9.87
C PRO A 343 -2.47 -17.94 -10.18
N ASN A 344 -2.95 -17.28 -11.24
CA ASN A 344 -4.38 -17.21 -11.55
C ASN A 344 -4.63 -16.97 -13.04
N THR A 345 -5.79 -17.44 -13.50
CA THR A 345 -6.37 -17.13 -14.81
C THR A 345 -7.57 -16.20 -14.60
N GLU A 346 -7.39 -14.92 -14.94
CA GLU A 346 -8.41 -13.86 -14.84
C GLU A 346 -9.02 -13.64 -13.44
N GLY A 347 -8.49 -14.30 -12.41
CA GLY A 347 -8.99 -14.24 -11.04
C GLY A 347 -9.29 -15.61 -10.43
N ARG A 348 -9.42 -16.68 -11.21
CA ARG A 348 -9.49 -18.06 -10.70
C ARG A 348 -8.09 -18.54 -10.35
N VAL A 349 -7.88 -19.03 -9.13
CA VAL A 349 -6.58 -19.58 -8.74
C VAL A 349 -6.30 -20.85 -9.53
N GLU A 350 -5.10 -20.95 -10.12
CA GLU A 350 -4.75 -22.06 -11.01
C GLU A 350 -4.83 -23.41 -10.28
N GLY A 351 -5.62 -24.34 -10.83
CA GLY A 351 -5.80 -25.69 -10.28
C GLY A 351 -6.59 -25.76 -8.97
N ARG A 352 -7.28 -24.68 -8.57
CA ARG A 352 -8.00 -24.59 -7.28
C ARG A 352 -9.46 -24.17 -7.47
N PRO A 353 -10.38 -25.10 -7.78
CA PRO A 353 -11.81 -24.79 -7.87
C PRO A 353 -12.36 -24.20 -6.56
N GLY A 354 -13.16 -23.14 -6.67
CA GLY A 354 -13.68 -22.41 -5.49
C GLY A 354 -12.73 -21.36 -4.91
N GLU A 355 -11.50 -21.27 -5.39
CA GLU A 355 -10.53 -20.28 -4.92
C GLU A 355 -10.28 -19.19 -5.97
N TYR A 356 -10.32 -17.93 -5.53
CA TYR A 356 -10.22 -16.76 -6.37
C TYR A 356 -9.25 -15.75 -5.77
N THR A 357 -8.82 -14.79 -6.59
CA THR A 357 -7.98 -13.68 -6.14
C THR A 357 -8.33 -12.39 -6.87
N ALA A 358 -8.19 -11.25 -6.18
CA ALA A 358 -8.39 -9.92 -6.75
C ALA A 358 -7.42 -8.89 -6.15
N GLY A 359 -7.24 -7.77 -6.84
CA GLY A 359 -6.39 -6.68 -6.41
C GLY A 359 -4.90 -6.94 -6.65
N TRP A 360 -4.05 -6.41 -5.77
CA TRP A 360 -2.60 -6.47 -5.95
C TRP A 360 -2.02 -7.89 -5.84
N ILE A 361 -2.60 -8.76 -5.01
CA ILE A 361 -2.12 -10.16 -4.91
C ILE A 361 -2.44 -10.97 -6.18
N LYS A 362 -3.39 -10.51 -7.02
CA LYS A 362 -3.71 -11.06 -8.34
C LYS A 362 -2.82 -10.48 -9.46
N ARG A 363 -2.77 -9.14 -9.54
CA ARG A 363 -2.23 -8.40 -10.70
C ARG A 363 -0.81 -7.88 -10.50
N GLY A 364 -0.28 -7.95 -9.29
CA GLY A 364 0.89 -7.22 -8.84
C GLY A 364 0.55 -5.80 -8.36
N PRO A 365 1.46 -5.14 -7.62
CA PRO A 365 1.17 -3.91 -6.89
C PRO A 365 1.29 -2.67 -7.78
N SER A 366 0.30 -2.52 -8.63
CA SER A 366 0.18 -1.37 -9.53
C SER A 366 -1.28 -0.92 -9.67
N GLY A 367 -1.46 0.33 -10.07
CA GLY A 367 -2.77 0.95 -10.22
C GLY A 367 -3.26 1.63 -8.94
N VAL A 368 -4.26 2.50 -9.12
CA VAL A 368 -4.89 3.28 -8.04
C VAL A 368 -6.07 2.50 -7.43
N VAL A 369 -6.66 3.04 -6.36
CA VAL A 369 -7.82 2.44 -5.68
C VAL A 369 -8.92 2.03 -6.68
N GLY A 370 -9.25 2.90 -7.63
CA GLY A 370 -10.30 2.64 -8.65
C GLY A 370 -10.00 1.46 -9.58
N THR A 371 -8.73 1.16 -9.88
CA THR A 371 -8.36 0.01 -10.72
C THR A 371 -8.78 -1.32 -10.06
N ASN A 372 -8.76 -1.38 -8.73
CA ASN A 372 -9.13 -2.58 -7.98
C ASN A 372 -10.64 -2.84 -7.98
N ARG A 373 -11.47 -1.82 -8.23
CA ARG A 373 -12.94 -2.00 -8.32
C ARG A 373 -13.30 -2.89 -9.50
N LYS A 374 -12.84 -2.53 -10.70
CA LYS A 374 -13.12 -3.32 -11.91
C LYS A 374 -12.57 -4.74 -11.78
N ASP A 375 -11.33 -4.87 -11.31
CA ASP A 375 -10.67 -6.16 -11.15
C ASP A 375 -11.40 -7.10 -10.18
N ALA A 376 -11.90 -6.57 -9.05
CA ALA A 376 -12.71 -7.33 -8.11
C ALA A 376 -14.06 -7.73 -8.71
N THR A 377 -14.75 -6.81 -9.41
CA THR A 377 -16.01 -7.11 -10.10
C THR A 377 -15.84 -8.21 -11.14
N ASP A 378 -14.79 -8.14 -11.97
CA ASP A 378 -14.51 -9.14 -13.00
C ASP A 378 -14.25 -10.52 -12.37
N THR A 379 -13.50 -10.56 -11.26
CA THR A 379 -13.25 -11.80 -10.49
C THR A 379 -14.55 -12.39 -9.92
N VAL A 380 -15.41 -11.55 -9.33
CA VAL A 380 -16.70 -11.99 -8.79
C VAL A 380 -17.62 -12.49 -9.89
N ALA A 381 -17.60 -11.89 -11.08
CA ALA A 381 -18.39 -12.39 -12.22
C ALA A 381 -18.01 -13.83 -12.59
N LEU A 382 -16.72 -14.17 -12.54
CA LEU A 382 -16.23 -15.54 -12.77
C LEU A 382 -16.72 -16.50 -11.66
N LEU A 383 -16.64 -16.07 -10.40
CA LEU A 383 -17.15 -16.84 -9.26
C LEU A 383 -18.64 -17.15 -9.40
N LEU A 384 -19.45 -16.14 -9.76
CA LEU A 384 -20.89 -16.30 -9.93
C LEU A 384 -21.23 -17.22 -11.12
N ALA A 385 -20.44 -17.17 -12.20
CA ALA A 385 -20.60 -18.10 -13.31
C ALA A 385 -20.34 -19.56 -12.89
N ASP A 386 -19.29 -19.79 -12.10
CA ASP A 386 -18.94 -21.12 -11.57
C ASP A 386 -20.01 -21.62 -10.58
N ALA A 387 -20.54 -20.71 -9.74
CA ALA A 387 -21.66 -20.99 -8.85
C ALA A 387 -22.91 -21.42 -9.62
N GLN A 388 -23.26 -20.70 -10.69
CA GLN A 388 -24.42 -21.01 -11.52
C GLN A 388 -24.25 -22.32 -12.30
N ALA A 389 -23.02 -22.65 -12.69
CA ALA A 389 -22.68 -23.91 -13.35
C ALA A 389 -22.63 -25.12 -12.39
N GLY A 390 -22.72 -24.90 -11.06
CA GLY A 390 -22.55 -25.96 -10.06
C GLY A 390 -21.10 -26.47 -9.97
N ALA A 391 -20.13 -25.63 -10.34
CA ALA A 391 -18.70 -25.96 -10.36
C ALA A 391 -17.98 -25.63 -9.05
N LEU A 392 -18.66 -25.00 -8.08
CA LEU A 392 -18.09 -24.73 -6.76
C LEU A 392 -18.10 -25.98 -5.87
N PRO A 393 -17.09 -26.16 -5.01
CA PRO A 393 -17.09 -27.22 -4.02
C PRO A 393 -18.22 -27.03 -3.01
N THR A 394 -18.71 -28.13 -2.43
CA THR A 394 -19.71 -28.08 -1.35
C THR A 394 -19.00 -28.12 0.01
N PRO A 395 -19.04 -27.04 0.81
CA PRO A 395 -18.47 -27.02 2.15
C PRO A 395 -19.25 -27.92 3.10
N ALA A 396 -18.54 -28.55 4.03
CA ALA A 396 -19.12 -29.46 5.01
C ALA A 396 -19.93 -28.73 6.10
N GLN A 397 -19.53 -27.49 6.44
CA GLN A 397 -20.10 -26.72 7.55
C GLN A 397 -20.40 -25.27 7.14
N PRO A 398 -21.35 -25.03 6.21
CA PRO A 398 -21.58 -23.72 5.59
C PRO A 398 -22.26 -22.66 6.47
N SER A 399 -22.60 -22.94 7.72
CA SER A 399 -23.36 -21.99 8.54
C SER A 399 -22.47 -20.90 9.15
N ARG A 400 -23.04 -19.72 9.45
CA ARG A 400 -22.32 -18.62 10.11
C ARG A 400 -21.88 -19.03 11.50
N GLU A 401 -22.76 -19.75 12.18
CA GLU A 401 -22.59 -20.26 13.53
C GLU A 401 -21.45 -21.28 13.63
N ALA A 402 -21.21 -22.05 12.56
CA ALA A 402 -20.08 -22.99 12.52
C ALA A 402 -18.73 -22.27 12.46
N VAL A 403 -18.65 -21.14 11.73
CA VAL A 403 -17.47 -20.27 11.71
C VAL A 403 -17.26 -19.62 13.08
N ASP A 404 -18.33 -19.14 13.70
CA ASP A 404 -18.28 -18.52 15.03
C ASP A 404 -17.80 -19.54 16.09
N ALA A 405 -18.32 -20.78 16.03
CA ALA A 405 -17.92 -21.87 16.91
C ALA A 405 -16.45 -22.29 16.69
N LEU A 406 -15.98 -22.29 15.43
CA LEU A 406 -14.57 -22.56 15.10
C LEU A 406 -13.64 -21.52 15.76
N LEU A 407 -13.91 -20.24 15.53
CA LEU A 407 -13.07 -19.15 16.04
C LEU A 407 -13.13 -19.08 17.57
N ALA A 408 -14.32 -19.23 18.16
CA ALA A 408 -14.48 -19.28 19.61
C ALA A 408 -13.79 -20.50 20.24
N GLY A 409 -13.87 -21.67 19.60
CA GLY A 409 -13.19 -22.89 20.05
C GLY A 409 -11.66 -22.77 20.06
N LYS A 410 -11.10 -21.88 19.23
CA LYS A 410 -9.68 -21.50 19.23
C LYS A 410 -9.35 -20.33 20.17
N GLY A 411 -10.34 -19.74 20.82
CA GLY A 411 -10.15 -18.57 21.68
C GLY A 411 -9.79 -17.29 20.90
N VAL A 412 -10.16 -17.20 19.63
CA VAL A 412 -9.89 -16.02 18.79
C VAL A 412 -10.80 -14.88 19.23
N ASP A 413 -10.19 -13.77 19.62
CA ASP A 413 -10.89 -12.56 20.02
C ASP A 413 -11.30 -11.74 18.78
N VAL A 414 -12.39 -12.17 18.14
CA VAL A 414 -12.92 -11.54 16.92
C VAL A 414 -13.32 -10.09 17.20
N TYR A 415 -12.89 -9.20 16.32
CA TYR A 415 -13.20 -7.78 16.37
C TYR A 415 -14.18 -7.41 15.25
N THR A 416 -15.42 -7.10 15.62
CA THR A 416 -16.51 -6.95 14.65
C THR A 416 -16.50 -5.58 13.97
N PHE A 417 -17.31 -5.40 12.91
CA PHE A 417 -17.48 -4.07 12.31
C PHE A 417 -18.04 -3.05 13.31
N GLY A 418 -18.91 -3.49 14.23
CA GLY A 418 -19.46 -2.63 15.28
C GLY A 418 -18.39 -2.18 16.28
N ASP A 419 -17.44 -3.04 16.61
CA ASP A 419 -16.29 -2.67 17.44
C ASP A 419 -15.39 -1.66 16.74
N TRP A 420 -15.10 -1.91 15.45
CA TRP A 420 -14.40 -0.94 14.61
C TRP A 420 -15.10 0.42 14.59
N GLN A 421 -16.44 0.48 14.47
CA GLN A 421 -17.17 1.75 14.51
C GLN A 421 -17.03 2.48 15.85
N ALA A 422 -16.88 1.75 16.97
CA ALA A 422 -16.61 2.35 18.27
C ALA A 422 -15.22 2.99 18.33
N LEU A 423 -14.19 2.28 17.82
CA LEU A 423 -12.86 2.85 17.66
C LEU A 423 -12.84 4.03 16.69
N ASP A 424 -13.50 3.91 15.54
CA ASP A 424 -13.59 4.96 14.53
C ASP A 424 -14.17 6.25 15.11
N ALA A 425 -15.27 6.15 15.86
CA ALA A 425 -15.89 7.28 16.54
C ALA A 425 -14.95 7.92 17.57
N HIS A 426 -14.20 7.11 18.33
CA HIS A 426 -13.21 7.61 19.28
C HIS A 426 -12.09 8.38 18.56
N GLU A 427 -11.48 7.80 17.53
CA GLU A 427 -10.41 8.44 16.76
C GLU A 427 -10.85 9.75 16.10
N LEU A 428 -12.09 9.80 15.59
CA LEU A 428 -12.68 11.01 15.00
C LEU A 428 -12.91 12.10 16.06
N SER A 429 -13.45 11.72 17.23
CA SER A 429 -13.70 12.64 18.35
C SER A 429 -12.40 13.27 18.88
N GLU A 430 -11.38 12.45 19.12
CA GLU A 430 -10.06 12.92 19.56
C GLU A 430 -9.39 13.81 18.51
N GLY A 431 -9.52 13.44 17.23
CA GLY A 431 -9.06 14.26 16.12
C GLY A 431 -9.72 15.65 16.12
N GLN A 432 -11.05 15.69 16.23
CA GLN A 432 -11.82 16.93 16.22
C GLN A 432 -11.43 17.85 17.38
N ALA A 433 -11.20 17.30 18.59
CA ALA A 433 -10.74 18.06 19.75
C ALA A 433 -9.36 18.73 19.52
N GLN A 434 -8.55 18.19 18.61
CA GLN A 434 -7.23 18.69 18.24
C GLN A 434 -7.23 19.52 16.94
N GLY A 435 -8.39 19.74 16.31
CA GLY A 435 -8.50 20.42 15.02
C GLY A 435 -8.00 19.58 13.83
N ARG A 436 -8.05 18.25 13.96
CA ARG A 436 -7.57 17.26 12.99
C ARG A 436 -8.74 16.41 12.48
N PRO A 437 -8.65 15.80 11.30
CA PRO A 437 -9.71 14.90 10.81
C PRO A 437 -9.85 13.62 11.65
N ARG A 438 -8.77 13.18 12.31
CA ARG A 438 -8.68 11.94 13.08
C ARG A 438 -7.41 11.94 13.94
N HIS A 439 -7.48 11.33 15.11
CA HIS A 439 -6.34 10.91 15.92
C HIS A 439 -6.30 9.38 15.96
N LYS A 440 -5.37 8.76 15.23
CA LYS A 440 -5.30 7.29 15.15
C LYS A 440 -4.76 6.69 16.45
N VAL A 441 -5.49 5.72 17.00
CA VAL A 441 -4.92 4.78 17.98
C VAL A 441 -3.97 3.88 17.22
N VAL A 442 -2.75 3.69 17.72
CA VAL A 442 -1.70 2.92 17.03
C VAL A 442 -1.24 1.69 17.80
N ASP A 443 -1.52 1.62 19.10
CA ASP A 443 -1.27 0.44 19.91
C ASP A 443 -2.40 -0.59 19.72
N LEU A 444 -2.02 -1.85 19.46
CA LEU A 444 -3.00 -2.90 19.16
C LEU A 444 -3.87 -3.23 20.37
N ALA A 445 -3.31 -3.26 21.58
CA ALA A 445 -4.09 -3.58 22.78
C ALA A 445 -5.11 -2.46 23.08
N GLU A 446 -4.71 -1.20 22.90
CA GLU A 446 -5.60 -0.05 22.98
C GLU A 446 -6.71 -0.13 21.93
N MET A 447 -6.39 -0.40 20.66
CA MET A 447 -7.40 -0.61 19.61
C MET A 447 -8.46 -1.65 20.02
N LEU A 448 -8.01 -2.81 20.51
CA LEU A 448 -8.88 -3.92 20.92
C LEU A 448 -9.72 -3.61 22.18
N SER A 449 -9.34 -2.60 22.96
CA SER A 449 -10.11 -2.15 24.13
C SER A 449 -11.34 -1.30 23.75
N HIS A 450 -11.31 -0.66 22.57
CA HIS A 450 -12.45 0.10 22.05
C HIS A 450 -13.45 -0.86 21.41
N ARG A 451 -14.44 -1.31 22.17
CA ARG A 451 -15.49 -2.21 21.67
C ARG A 451 -16.87 -1.60 21.78
N ARG A 452 -17.80 -2.09 20.97
CA ARG A 452 -19.20 -1.72 21.09
C ARG A 452 -19.73 -2.31 22.41
N ARG A 453 -20.15 -1.42 23.32
CA ARG A 453 -20.75 -1.81 24.60
C ARG A 453 -22.14 -2.37 24.44
#